data_AF-A0A946Q7A0-F1
#
_entry.id   AF-A0A946Q7A0-F1
#
_cell.length_a   1.000
_cell.length_b   1.000
_cell.length_c   1.000
_cell.angle_alpha   90.00
_cell.angle_beta   90.00
_cell.angle_gamma   90.00
#
_symmetry.space_group_name_H-M   'P 1'
#
loop_
_entity.id
_entity.type
_entity.pdbx_description
1 polymer ?
#
loop_
_entity_poly.entity_id
_entity_poly.type
_entity_poly.pdbx_seq_one_letter_code
_entity_poly.pdbx_strand_id
1 'polypeptide(L)'
;MNLPTNQIRPLSLHFSGLLLALLLLSTPPSFSAPTKSSLWNEVIQGFSIKQRKDARLTPHLLWYKKNPDYLNRVLNRARPYLYHIVKRAKKKNLPLELALLPAVESAFRAYAYSPGSAAGLWQFIPATGKIYGL
;
A
#
# COMPACT_ATOMS: atom_id res chain seq x y z
N MET A 1 19.93 -62.92 -45.63
CA MET A 1 18.81 -63.84 -45.90
C MET A 1 18.63 -64.71 -44.66
N ASN A 2 17.58 -64.47 -43.87
CA ASN A 2 16.97 -65.35 -42.85
C ASN A 2 15.87 -64.56 -42.07
N LEU A 3 14.62 -64.73 -42.54
CA LEU A 3 13.35 -65.09 -41.86
C LEU A 3 12.93 -64.52 -40.47
N PRO A 4 11.60 -64.55 -40.15
CA PRO A 4 10.87 -63.37 -39.66
C PRO A 4 10.25 -63.48 -38.24
N THR A 5 9.66 -62.35 -37.82
CA THR A 5 8.52 -62.11 -36.90
C THR A 5 8.36 -62.96 -35.64
N ASN A 6 8.44 -62.33 -34.46
CA ASN A 6 7.67 -62.80 -33.30
C ASN A 6 7.19 -61.67 -32.37
N GLN A 7 5.90 -61.39 -32.50
CA GLN A 7 4.86 -61.04 -31.52
C GLN A 7 5.19 -60.21 -30.25
N ILE A 8 4.57 -59.02 -30.20
CA ILE A 8 4.43 -58.16 -29.02
C ILE A 8 3.27 -58.67 -28.15
N ARG A 9 3.53 -58.95 -26.87
CA ARG A 9 2.49 -59.14 -25.84
C ARG A 9 2.28 -57.82 -25.07
N PRO A 10 1.04 -57.43 -24.71
CA PRO A 10 0.81 -56.23 -23.92
C PRO A 10 1.09 -56.49 -22.43
N LEU A 11 1.91 -55.62 -21.82
CA LEU A 11 2.19 -55.63 -20.38
C LEU A 11 1.10 -54.84 -19.66
N SER A 12 0.15 -55.53 -19.03
CA SER A 12 -0.80 -54.92 -18.09
C SER A 12 -0.09 -54.67 -16.74
N LEU A 13 0.29 -53.42 -16.48
CA LEU A 13 0.80 -52.98 -15.17
C LEU A 13 -0.36 -52.51 -14.30
N HIS A 14 -0.80 -53.37 -13.37
CA HIS A 14 -1.63 -52.95 -12.25
C HIS A 14 -0.76 -52.20 -11.23
N PHE A 15 -0.91 -50.89 -11.13
CA PHE A 15 -0.32 -50.11 -10.04
C PHE A 15 -1.32 -50.00 -8.88
N SER A 16 -1.14 -50.89 -7.89
CA SER A 16 -1.81 -50.87 -6.60
C SER A 16 -1.39 -49.66 -5.75
N GLY A 17 -2.37 -48.85 -5.35
CA GLY A 17 -2.60 -48.35 -3.98
C GLY A 17 -1.57 -47.45 -3.26
N LEU A 18 -0.28 -47.43 -3.62
CA LEU A 18 0.75 -46.75 -2.80
C LEU A 18 1.12 -45.35 -3.30
N LEU A 19 0.81 -45.01 -4.55
CA LEU A 19 1.17 -43.70 -5.12
C LEU A 19 0.26 -42.56 -4.63
N LEU A 20 -0.93 -42.86 -4.11
CA LEU A 20 -1.87 -41.85 -3.61
C LEU A 20 -1.56 -41.42 -2.16
N ALA A 21 -0.84 -42.25 -1.38
CA ALA A 21 -0.50 -41.93 0.01
C ALA A 21 0.72 -40.99 0.13
N LEU A 22 1.62 -40.97 -0.85
CA LEU A 22 2.79 -40.08 -0.85
C LEU A 22 2.49 -38.63 -1.29
N LEU A 23 1.33 -38.35 -1.88
CA LEU A 23 0.88 -36.99 -2.24
C LEU A 23 0.21 -36.23 -1.09
N LEU A 24 -0.05 -36.89 0.06
CA LEU A 24 -0.72 -36.27 1.22
C LEU A 24 0.23 -35.88 2.36
N LEU A 25 1.52 -36.25 2.30
CA LEU A 25 2.51 -35.92 3.33
C LEU A 25 3.45 -34.76 2.96
N SER A 26 3.37 -34.20 1.75
CA SER A 26 4.06 -32.95 1.45
C SER A 26 3.19 -31.78 1.92
N THR A 27 3.38 -31.34 3.17
CA THR A 27 2.98 -29.97 3.51
C THR A 27 3.71 -29.04 2.54
N PRO A 28 3.01 -28.21 1.74
CA PRO A 28 3.72 -27.23 0.93
C PRO A 28 4.51 -26.34 1.89
N PRO A 29 5.77 -25.96 1.57
CA PRO A 29 6.47 -24.99 2.38
C PRO A 29 5.58 -23.76 2.45
N SER A 30 5.07 -23.47 3.65
CA SER A 30 4.37 -22.22 3.89
C SER A 30 5.42 -21.13 3.78
N PHE A 31 5.57 -20.58 2.57
CA PHE A 31 6.32 -19.37 2.38
C PHE A 31 5.51 -18.27 3.06
N SER A 32 5.74 -18.07 4.36
CA SER A 32 5.23 -16.90 5.05
C SER A 32 5.95 -15.70 4.42
N ALA A 33 5.25 -15.06 3.48
CA ALA A 33 5.68 -13.76 2.97
C ALA A 33 5.94 -12.84 4.19
N PRO A 34 7.04 -12.06 4.20
CA PRO A 34 7.41 -11.28 5.37
C PRO A 34 6.26 -10.33 5.75
N THR A 35 5.67 -10.56 6.92
CA THR A 35 4.60 -9.74 7.52
C THR A 35 5.15 -8.43 8.08
N LYS A 36 5.91 -7.69 7.28
CA LYS A 36 6.28 -6.32 7.63
C LYS A 36 5.11 -5.43 7.24
N SER A 37 4.14 -5.26 8.14
CA SER A 37 3.11 -4.24 7.97
C SER A 37 3.81 -2.90 7.75
N SER A 38 3.61 -2.32 6.56
CA SER A 38 4.19 -1.03 6.25
C SER A 38 3.45 0.06 7.02
N LEU A 39 4.12 1.18 7.32
CA LEU A 39 3.44 2.37 7.87
C LEU A 39 2.26 2.80 7.00
N TRP A 40 2.32 2.54 5.69
CA TRP A 40 1.21 2.77 4.76
C TRP A 40 0.00 1.90 5.05
N ASN A 41 0.21 0.60 5.30
CA ASN A 41 -0.89 -0.29 5.68
C ASN A 41 -1.53 0.15 6.99
N GLU A 42 -0.73 0.59 7.96
CA GLU A 42 -1.24 1.14 9.22
C GLU A 42 -2.09 2.40 9.00
N VAL A 43 -1.62 3.33 8.17
CA VAL A 43 -2.38 4.54 7.83
C VAL A 43 -3.72 4.18 7.20
N ILE A 44 -3.73 3.30 6.19
CA ILE A 44 -4.95 2.90 5.48
C ILE A 44 -5.94 2.19 6.42
N GLN A 45 -5.45 1.31 7.30
CA GLN A 45 -6.30 0.62 8.28
C GLN A 45 -6.89 1.57 9.33
N GLY A 46 -6.23 2.71 9.59
CA GLY A 46 -6.73 3.73 10.50
C GLY A 46 -7.68 4.76 9.87
N PHE A 47 -8.15 4.54 8.63
CA PHE A 47 -9.12 5.41 7.99
C PHE A 47 -10.49 5.30 8.68
N SER A 48 -11.09 6.44 8.99
CA SER A 48 -12.38 6.49 9.73
C SER A 48 -13.30 7.64 9.32
N ILE A 49 -12.83 8.58 8.50
CA ILE A 49 -13.66 9.63 7.91
C ILE A 49 -14.61 9.00 6.89
N LYS A 50 -15.91 9.25 7.09
CA LYS A 50 -16.95 8.77 6.18
C LYS A 50 -16.71 9.33 4.77
N GLN A 51 -16.49 8.43 3.82
CA GLN A 51 -16.35 8.81 2.41
C GLN A 51 -17.68 9.34 1.86
N ARG A 52 -17.60 10.42 1.08
CA ARG A 52 -18.72 10.98 0.34
C ARG A 52 -18.47 10.76 -1.15
N LYS A 53 -19.50 10.29 -1.87
CA LYS A 53 -19.47 10.31 -3.34
C LYS A 53 -19.56 11.76 -3.81
N ASP A 54 -18.53 12.22 -4.51
CA ASP A 54 -18.45 13.59 -5.01
C ASP A 54 -17.82 13.58 -6.40
N ALA A 55 -18.56 14.10 -7.39
CA ALA A 55 -18.12 14.16 -8.78
C ALA A 55 -16.86 15.02 -8.95
N ARG A 56 -16.61 15.97 -8.04
CA ARG A 56 -15.42 16.83 -8.05
C ARG A 56 -14.13 16.04 -7.81
N LEU A 57 -14.20 14.81 -7.27
CA LEU A 57 -13.01 13.97 -7.05
C LEU A 57 -12.46 13.36 -8.34
N THR A 58 -13.31 13.15 -9.36
CA THR A 58 -12.93 12.44 -10.59
C THR A 58 -11.76 13.12 -11.32
N PRO A 59 -11.76 14.44 -11.56
CA PRO A 59 -10.62 15.12 -12.18
C PRO A 59 -9.32 14.95 -11.38
N HIS A 60 -9.37 15.03 -10.05
CA HIS A 60 -8.19 14.86 -9.20
C HIS A 60 -7.62 13.43 -9.28
N LEU A 61 -8.49 12.42 -9.24
CA LEU A 61 -8.09 11.02 -9.39
C LEU A 61 -7.43 10.77 -10.74
N LEU A 62 -8.02 11.29 -11.82
CA LEU A 62 -7.46 11.17 -13.18
C LEU A 62 -6.12 11.90 -13.30
N TRP A 63 -5.98 13.08 -12.69
CA TRP A 63 -4.73 13.80 -12.68
C TRP A 63 -3.63 13.02 -11.94
N TYR A 64 -3.90 12.50 -10.74
CA TYR A 64 -2.94 11.69 -9.99
C TYR A 64 -2.53 10.42 -10.74
N LYS A 65 -3.49 9.75 -11.40
CA LYS A 65 -3.22 8.57 -12.23
C LYS A 65 -2.30 8.89 -13.42
N LYS A 66 -2.45 10.08 -14.02
CA LYS A 66 -1.61 10.55 -15.13
C LYS A 66 -0.24 11.09 -14.69
N ASN A 67 -0.04 11.39 -13.42
CA ASN A 67 1.16 12.04 -12.89
C ASN A 67 1.85 11.23 -11.76
N PRO A 68 2.31 9.99 -12.03
CA PRO A 68 2.93 9.15 -11.00
C PRO A 68 4.21 9.76 -10.41
N ASP A 69 5.00 10.48 -11.21
CA ASP A 69 6.22 11.13 -10.72
C ASP A 69 5.94 12.22 -9.68
N TYR A 70 4.80 12.91 -9.81
CA TYR A 70 4.37 13.87 -8.80
C TYR A 70 4.14 13.16 -7.46
N LEU A 71 3.38 12.05 -7.47
CA LEU A 71 3.15 11.25 -6.27
C LEU A 71 4.47 10.75 -5.66
N ASN A 72 5.39 10.23 -6.48
CA ASN A 72 6.70 9.80 -5.99
C ASN A 72 7.47 10.92 -5.28
N ARG A 73 7.45 12.15 -5.80
CA ARG A 73 8.06 13.31 -5.13
C ARG A 73 7.37 13.65 -3.81
N VAL A 74 6.04 13.63 -3.76
CA VAL A 74 5.28 13.87 -2.52
C VAL A 74 5.60 12.81 -1.47
N LEU A 75 5.59 11.53 -1.84
CA LEU A 75 5.88 10.42 -0.94
C LEU A 75 7.33 10.47 -0.43
N ASN A 76 8.29 10.82 -1.29
CA ASN A 76 9.68 11.02 -0.88
C ASN A 76 9.82 12.15 0.14
N ARG A 77 9.12 13.27 -0.04
CA ARG A 77 9.10 14.39 0.92
C ARG A 77 8.38 14.05 2.22
N ALA A 78 7.44 13.10 2.20
CA ALA A 78 6.72 12.66 3.39
C ALA A 78 7.59 11.84 4.36
N ARG A 79 8.65 11.19 3.87
CA ARG A 79 9.52 10.26 4.65
C ARG A 79 9.93 10.79 6.04
N PRO A 80 10.47 12.02 6.20
CA PRO A 80 10.88 12.52 7.51
C PRO A 80 9.72 12.88 8.45
N TYR A 81 8.47 12.97 7.96
CA TYR A 81 7.34 13.48 8.74
C TYR A 81 6.30 12.41 9.07
N LEU A 82 6.00 11.53 8.12
CA LEU A 82 4.82 10.67 8.17
C LEU A 82 4.74 9.84 9.45
N TYR A 83 5.85 9.21 9.86
CA TYR A 83 5.92 8.44 11.11
C TYR A 83 5.53 9.28 12.34
N HIS A 84 6.05 10.50 12.44
CA HIS A 84 5.76 11.39 13.57
C HIS A 84 4.30 11.84 13.57
N ILE A 85 3.74 12.15 12.41
CA ILE A 85 2.35 12.57 12.28
C ILE A 85 1.41 11.43 12.67
N VAL A 86 1.62 10.22 12.14
CA VAL A 86 0.85 9.03 12.47
C VAL A 86 0.91 8.74 13.98
N LYS A 87 2.10 8.77 14.57
CA LYS A 87 2.27 8.57 16.01
C LYS A 87 1.47 9.58 16.84
N ARG A 88 1.43 10.85 16.42
CA ARG A 88 0.68 11.91 17.11
C ARG A 88 -0.83 11.76 16.90
N ALA A 89 -1.28 11.45 15.69
CA ALA A 89 -2.67 11.19 15.37
C ALA A 89 -3.22 10.04 16.22
N LYS A 90 -2.50 8.91 16.28
CA LYS A 90 -2.85 7.77 17.15
C LYS A 90 -2.94 8.17 18.61
N LYS A 91 -1.94 8.89 19.14
CA LYS A 91 -1.94 9.36 20.54
C LYS A 91 -3.14 10.25 20.88
N LYS A 92 -3.70 10.92 19.86
CA LYS A 92 -4.86 11.82 20.00
C LYS A 92 -6.18 11.19 19.54
N ASN A 93 -6.19 9.89 19.22
CA ASN A 93 -7.35 9.19 18.65
C ASN A 93 -7.94 9.91 17.42
N LEU A 94 -7.06 10.45 16.59
CA LEU A 94 -7.45 11.11 15.33
C LEU A 94 -7.44 10.10 14.17
N PRO A 95 -8.32 10.29 13.17
CA PRO A 95 -8.29 9.52 11.92
C PRO A 95 -6.90 9.59 11.26
N LEU A 96 -6.34 8.45 10.83
CA LEU A 96 -4.96 8.41 10.32
C LEU A 96 -4.82 8.99 8.92
N GLU A 97 -5.89 9.10 8.15
CA GLU A 97 -5.93 9.83 6.88
C GLU A 97 -5.56 11.32 7.03
N LEU A 98 -5.73 11.92 8.21
CA LEU A 98 -5.26 13.29 8.46
C LEU A 98 -3.75 13.42 8.35
N ALA A 99 -3.00 12.30 8.51
CA ALA A 99 -1.57 12.29 8.28
C ALA A 99 -1.19 12.57 6.82
N LEU A 100 -2.15 12.45 5.89
CA LEU A 100 -1.96 12.69 4.46
C LEU A 100 -2.33 14.12 4.06
N LEU A 101 -2.92 14.92 4.96
CA LEU A 101 -3.34 16.29 4.65
C LEU A 101 -2.19 17.17 4.10
N PRO A 102 -0.94 17.09 4.59
CA PRO A 102 0.17 17.86 4.00
C PRO A 102 0.44 17.58 2.52
N ALA A 103 -0.02 16.45 1.97
CA ALA A 103 0.11 16.15 0.54
C ALA A 103 -0.69 17.14 -0.32
N VAL A 104 -1.88 17.54 0.13
CA VAL A 104 -2.75 18.48 -0.60
C VAL A 104 -2.48 19.94 -0.24
N GLU A 105 -1.93 20.22 0.95
CA GLU A 105 -1.62 21.59 1.38
C GLU A 105 -0.28 22.10 0.82
N SER A 106 0.79 21.31 0.94
CA SER A 106 2.15 21.76 0.63
C SER A 106 2.98 20.77 -0.18
N ALA A 107 2.42 19.61 -0.53
CA ALA A 107 3.18 18.47 -1.04
C ALA A 107 4.31 18.05 -0.08
N PHE A 108 4.03 18.07 1.23
CA PHE A 108 5.01 17.80 2.32
C PHE A 108 6.25 18.72 2.32
N ARG A 109 6.11 19.97 1.87
CA ARG A 109 7.20 20.95 1.90
C ARG A 109 7.16 21.74 3.21
N ALA A 110 8.10 21.47 4.11
CA ALA A 110 8.16 22.14 5.42
C ALA A 110 8.46 23.65 5.37
N TYR A 111 9.03 24.14 4.28
CA TYR A 111 9.34 25.57 4.07
C TYR A 111 8.50 26.18 2.95
N ALA A 112 7.30 25.65 2.70
CA ALA A 112 6.37 26.23 1.73
C ALA A 112 5.75 27.51 2.27
N TYR A 113 5.67 28.53 1.41
CA TYR A 113 4.95 29.78 1.64
C TYR A 113 3.99 30.03 0.48
N SER A 114 2.75 30.41 0.80
CA SER A 114 1.79 30.87 -0.20
C SER A 114 1.86 32.40 -0.35
N PRO A 115 1.31 32.95 -1.46
CA PRO A 115 1.13 34.40 -1.60
C PRO A 115 0.30 35.01 -0.46
N GLY A 116 -0.62 34.24 0.12
CA GLY A 116 -1.44 34.61 1.28
C GLY A 116 -0.75 34.43 2.63
N SER A 117 0.57 34.31 2.67
CA SER A 117 1.37 34.11 3.89
C SER A 117 1.12 32.79 4.65
N ALA A 118 0.44 31.82 4.05
CA ALA A 118 0.29 30.50 4.63
C ALA A 118 1.63 29.76 4.61
N ALA A 119 2.00 29.07 5.70
CA ALA A 119 3.35 28.57 5.91
C ALA A 119 3.40 27.09 6.34
N GLY A 120 4.46 26.41 5.90
CA GLY A 120 4.85 25.08 6.36
C GLY A 120 4.01 23.93 5.80
N LEU A 121 4.15 22.77 6.44
CA LEU A 121 3.54 21.50 6.00
C LEU A 121 2.02 21.57 5.82
N TRP A 122 1.34 22.22 6.76
CA TRP A 122 -0.12 22.38 6.79
C TRP A 122 -0.60 23.73 6.25
N GLN A 123 0.28 24.58 5.74
CA GLN A 123 -0.08 25.92 5.26
C GLN A 123 -0.90 26.71 6.30
N PHE A 124 -0.43 26.75 7.55
CA PHE A 124 -1.07 27.57 8.56
C PHE A 124 -0.83 29.05 8.28
N ILE A 125 -1.85 29.88 8.46
CA ILE A 125 -1.71 31.33 8.43
C ILE A 125 -1.19 31.78 9.79
N PRO A 126 -0.02 32.45 9.89
CA PRO A 126 0.58 32.80 11.17
C PRO A 126 -0.34 33.62 12.09
N ALA A 127 -1.12 34.54 11.52
CA ALA A 127 -2.08 35.34 12.27
C ALA A 127 -3.13 34.45 12.97
N THR A 128 -3.69 33.48 12.25
CA THR A 128 -4.64 32.50 12.80
C THR A 128 -3.96 31.53 13.76
N GLY A 129 -2.73 31.10 13.47
CA GLY A 129 -1.96 30.21 14.34
C GLY A 129 -1.79 30.78 15.76
N LYS A 130 -1.48 32.08 15.87
CA LYS A 130 -1.37 32.78 17.16
C LYS A 130 -2.66 32.72 17.98
N ILE A 131 -3.82 32.80 17.33
CA ILE A 131 -5.13 32.71 18.01
C ILE A 131 -5.31 31.33 18.66
N TYR A 132 -4.76 30.28 18.05
CA TYR A 132 -4.82 28.90 18.56
C TYR A 132 -3.60 28.50 19.40
N GLY A 133 -2.69 29.43 19.71
CA GLY A 133 -1.51 29.17 20.55
C GLY A 133 -0.40 28.37 19.85
N LEU A 134 -0.27 28.51 18.53
CA LEU A 134 0.80 27.92 17.72
C LEU A 134 2.00 28.85 17.54
#